data_AF-A0A820RRB5-F1
#
_entry.id   AF-A0A820RRB5-F1
#
_cell.length_a   1.000
_cell.length_b   1.000
_cell.length_c   1.000
_cell.angle_alpha   90.00
_cell.angle_beta   90.00
_cell.angle_gamma   90.00
#
_symmetry.space_group_name_H-M   'P 1'
#
loop_
_entity.id
_entity.type
_entity.pdbx_description
1 polymer ?
#
loop_
_entity_poly.entity_id
_entity_poly.type
_entity_poly.pdbx_seq_one_letter_code
_entity_poly.pdbx_strand_id
1 'polypeptide(L)'
;TSHILAGDLNTIVTCRESKALFQFDFAKVYWNPRLSTEHERIIDILHKNDLVFDVFAGVGPFIVPASMRGCIIYANDLNPECFKWMTINLKKNQPKKSSTEYYIYNLDGREFFTNNYFTTY
;
A
#
# COMPACT_ATOMS: atom_id res chain seq x y z
N THR A 1 1.54 9.12 -21.70
CA THR A 1 0.10 9.25 -21.42
C THR A 1 -0.57 7.92 -21.72
N SER A 2 -1.38 7.43 -20.79
CA SER A 2 -2.23 6.25 -21.01
C SER A 2 -3.41 6.65 -21.90
N HIS A 3 -3.80 5.84 -22.89
CA HIS A 3 -4.91 6.12 -23.80
C HIS A 3 -5.92 4.97 -23.77
N ILE A 4 -7.20 5.29 -23.52
CA ILE A 4 -8.31 4.32 -23.58
C ILE A 4 -8.70 4.13 -25.04
N LEU A 5 -8.66 2.88 -25.52
CA LEU A 5 -8.95 2.56 -26.92
C LEU A 5 -10.43 2.19 -27.14
N ALA A 6 -11.11 1.71 -26.10
CA ALA A 6 -12.52 1.32 -26.12
C ALA A 6 -13.06 1.14 -24.68
N GLY A 7 -14.38 1.18 -24.52
CA GLY A 7 -15.06 0.91 -23.24
C GLY A 7 -15.32 2.15 -22.40
N ASP A 8 -15.54 1.94 -21.10
CA ASP A 8 -15.78 3.02 -20.13
C ASP A 8 -14.51 3.88 -19.96
N LEU A 9 -14.71 5.20 -19.88
CA LEU A 9 -13.64 6.16 -19.62
C LEU A 9 -13.23 6.22 -18.14
N ASN A 10 -14.00 5.60 -17.25
CA ASN A 10 -13.68 5.50 -15.84
C ASN A 10 -12.49 4.56 -15.62
N THR A 11 -11.40 5.11 -15.09
CA THR A 11 -10.16 4.38 -14.83
C THR A 11 -10.03 3.92 -13.39
N ILE A 12 -11.05 4.14 -12.56
CA ILE A 12 -11.12 3.59 -11.20
C ILE A 12 -11.45 2.11 -11.28
N VAL A 13 -10.52 1.29 -10.80
CA VAL A 13 -10.65 -0.16 -10.78
C VAL A 13 -10.70 -0.68 -9.36
N THR A 14 -11.25 -1.88 -9.20
CA THR A 14 -11.15 -2.66 -7.96
C THR A 14 -10.64 -4.05 -8.30
N CYS A 15 -9.60 -4.50 -7.60
CA CYS A 15 -9.03 -5.84 -7.78
C CYS A 15 -8.76 -6.51 -6.43
N ARG A 16 -8.55 -7.83 -6.44
CA ARG A 16 -8.21 -8.61 -5.25
C ARG A 16 -6.84 -9.24 -5.42
N GLU A 17 -5.97 -9.08 -4.43
CA GLU A 17 -4.62 -9.65 -4.40
C GLU A 17 -4.23 -9.93 -2.94
N SER A 18 -3.50 -11.02 -2.65
CA SER A 18 -3.07 -11.37 -1.29
C SER A 18 -4.20 -11.34 -0.24
N LYS A 19 -5.41 -11.78 -0.64
CA LYS A 19 -6.67 -11.74 0.13
C LYS A 19 -7.20 -10.32 0.47
N ALA A 20 -6.49 -9.26 0.07
CA ALA A 20 -6.90 -7.87 0.22
C ALA A 20 -7.64 -7.36 -1.04
N LEU A 21 -8.52 -6.38 -0.85
CA LEU A 21 -9.23 -5.66 -1.90
C LEU A 21 -8.57 -4.31 -2.14
N PHE A 22 -8.14 -4.04 -3.35
CA PHE A 22 -7.52 -2.77 -3.74
C PHE A 22 -8.46 -1.99 -4.64
N GLN A 23 -8.62 -0.71 -4.35
CA GLN A 23 -9.26 0.25 -5.24
C GLN A 23 -8.27 1.36 -5.57
N PHE A 24 -8.19 1.72 -6.85
CA PHE A 24 -7.34 2.81 -7.31
C PHE A 24 -7.69 3.26 -8.73
N ASP A 25 -7.19 4.44 -9.10
CA ASP A 25 -7.26 4.97 -10.46
C ASP A 25 -6.05 4.49 -11.27
N PHE A 26 -6.26 3.54 -12.18
CA PHE A 26 -5.22 2.90 -12.98
C PHE A 26 -4.48 3.90 -13.90
N ALA A 27 -5.08 5.06 -14.19
CA ALA A 27 -4.42 6.09 -14.99
C ALA A 27 -3.41 6.93 -14.18
N LYS A 28 -3.49 6.90 -12.85
CA LYS A 28 -2.73 7.79 -11.96
C LYS A 28 -1.71 7.08 -11.09
N VAL A 29 -1.73 5.76 -11.04
CA VAL A 29 -0.83 4.96 -10.21
C VAL A 29 -0.18 3.86 -11.05
N TYR A 30 1.02 3.43 -10.64
CA TYR A 30 1.62 2.22 -11.20
C TYR A 30 1.04 0.98 -10.52
N TRP A 31 0.57 0.02 -11.31
CA TRP A 31 0.09 -1.28 -10.82
C TRP A 31 0.47 -2.37 -11.82
N ASN A 32 1.09 -3.45 -11.34
CA ASN A 32 1.47 -4.60 -12.15
C ASN A 32 1.03 -5.92 -11.50
N PRO A 33 -0.03 -6.58 -12.00
CA PRO A 33 -0.55 -7.82 -11.41
C PRO A 33 0.42 -9.01 -11.51
N ARG A 34 1.46 -8.92 -12.36
CA ARG A 34 2.46 -9.99 -12.51
C ARG A 34 3.42 -10.09 -11.32
N LEU A 35 3.42 -9.11 -10.42
CA LEU A 35 4.22 -9.13 -9.20
C LEU A 35 3.50 -9.81 -8.02
N SER A 36 2.24 -10.21 -8.20
CA SER A 36 1.40 -10.81 -7.15
C SER A 36 2.04 -12.00 -6.44
N THR A 37 2.76 -12.88 -7.17
CA THR A 37 3.45 -14.02 -6.55
C THR A 37 4.58 -13.59 -5.61
N GLU A 38 5.37 -12.58 -5.97
CA GLU A 38 6.41 -12.06 -5.08
C GLU A 38 5.83 -11.30 -3.89
N HIS A 39 4.69 -10.61 -4.11
CA HIS A 39 3.95 -10.00 -3.01
C HIS A 39 3.51 -11.06 -2.01
N GLU A 40 2.84 -12.13 -2.46
CA GLU A 40 2.41 -13.23 -1.59
C GLU A 40 3.60 -13.86 -0.84
N ARG A 41 4.73 -14.10 -1.53
CA ARG A 41 5.93 -14.67 -0.90
C ARG A 41 6.46 -13.81 0.25
N ILE A 42 6.52 -12.49 0.08
CA ILE A 42 6.95 -11.56 1.14
C ILE A 42 5.91 -11.49 2.26
N ILE A 43 4.62 -11.43 1.91
CA ILE A 43 3.55 -11.39 2.91
C ILE A 43 3.52 -12.66 3.77
N ASP A 44 3.84 -13.82 3.20
CA ASP A 44 3.81 -15.10 3.92
C ASP A 44 4.88 -15.24 4.99
N ILE A 45 6.02 -14.57 4.84
CA ILE A 45 7.08 -14.56 5.85
C ILE A 45 6.86 -13.53 6.97
N LEU A 46 5.87 -12.64 6.84
CA LEU A 46 5.57 -11.64 7.85
C LEU A 46 4.74 -12.22 9.00
N HIS A 47 5.13 -11.85 10.20
CA HIS A 47 4.49 -12.19 11.46
C HIS A 47 3.86 -10.97 12.14
N LYS A 48 2.94 -11.23 13.06
CA LYS A 48 2.31 -10.19 13.86
C LYS A 48 3.39 -9.41 14.64
N ASN A 49 3.24 -8.09 14.69
CA ASN A 49 4.15 -7.12 15.31
C ASN A 49 5.50 -6.95 14.58
N ASP A 50 5.73 -7.57 13.42
CA ASP A 50 6.88 -7.23 12.59
C ASP A 50 6.80 -5.76 12.17
N LEU A 51 7.96 -5.12 12.09
CA LEU A 51 8.08 -3.74 11.64
C LEU A 51 8.33 -3.70 10.13
N VAL A 52 7.39 -3.15 9.38
CA VAL A 52 7.43 -3.09 7.91
C VAL A 52 7.62 -1.66 7.44
N PHE A 53 8.69 -1.46 6.67
CA PHE A 53 9.05 -0.20 6.04
C PHE A 53 8.90 -0.30 4.52
N ASP A 54 8.07 0.57 3.93
CA ASP A 54 7.93 0.65 2.48
C ASP A 54 7.98 2.11 2.02
N VAL A 55 9.07 2.49 1.35
CA VAL A 55 9.36 3.86 0.94
C VAL A 55 8.57 4.27 -0.31
N PHE A 56 8.19 3.28 -1.13
CA PHE A 56 7.57 3.41 -2.44
C PHE A 56 6.34 2.50 -2.52
N ALA A 57 5.47 2.66 -1.53
CA ALA A 57 4.40 1.72 -1.24
C ALA A 57 3.29 1.69 -2.30
N GLY A 58 3.25 2.66 -3.22
CA GLY A 58 2.19 2.78 -4.21
C GLY A 58 0.82 2.80 -3.53
N VAL A 59 -0.09 1.96 -4.02
CA VAL A 59 -1.44 1.79 -3.43
C VAL A 59 -1.49 0.82 -2.24
N GLY A 60 -0.32 0.32 -1.81
CA GLY A 60 -0.10 -0.54 -0.66
C GLY A 60 -0.18 -2.06 -0.89
N PRO A 61 0.32 -2.65 -1.99
CA PRO A 61 0.21 -4.09 -2.23
C PRO A 61 0.91 -4.96 -1.16
N PHE A 62 2.00 -4.48 -0.56
CA PHE A 62 2.64 -5.12 0.60
C PHE A 62 2.03 -4.63 1.92
N ILE A 63 1.76 -3.34 1.99
CA ILE A 63 1.36 -2.65 3.21
C ILE A 63 -0.03 -3.08 3.70
N VAL A 64 -1.01 -3.19 2.81
CA VAL A 64 -2.38 -3.55 3.20
C VAL A 64 -2.44 -4.99 3.75
N PRO A 65 -1.88 -6.02 3.09
CA PRO A 65 -1.88 -7.37 3.65
C PRO A 65 -1.01 -7.51 4.90
N ALA A 66 0.14 -6.82 4.99
CA ALA A 66 0.95 -6.79 6.20
C ALA A 66 0.16 -6.22 7.39
N SER A 67 -0.63 -5.17 7.15
CA SER A 67 -1.46 -4.57 8.20
C SER A 67 -2.57 -5.52 8.65
N MET A 68 -3.16 -6.29 7.74
CA MET A 68 -4.13 -7.33 8.08
C MET A 68 -3.54 -8.46 8.94
N ARG A 69 -2.21 -8.70 8.85
CA ARG A 69 -1.48 -9.64 9.71
C ARG A 69 -1.10 -9.07 11.08
N GLY A 70 -1.31 -7.78 11.30
CA GLY A 70 -0.98 -7.10 12.54
C GLY A 70 0.48 -6.66 12.64
N CYS A 71 1.16 -6.43 11.52
CA CYS A 71 2.47 -5.80 11.48
C CYS A 71 2.37 -4.30 11.79
N ILE A 72 3.42 -3.71 12.38
CA ILE A 72 3.54 -2.26 12.57
C ILE A 72 4.07 -1.66 11.27
N ILE A 73 3.41 -0.62 10.75
CA ILE A 73 3.68 -0.14 9.40
C ILE A 73 4.16 1.29 9.37
N TYR A 74 5.19 1.51 8.56
CA TYR A 74 5.62 2.82 8.08
C TYR A 74 5.69 2.78 6.56
N ALA A 75 4.79 3.50 5.90
CA ALA A 75 4.70 3.49 4.44
C ALA A 75 4.73 4.91 3.87
N ASN A 76 5.40 5.08 2.75
CA ASN A 76 5.50 6.32 2.03
C ASN A 76 5.26 6.09 0.54
N ASP A 77 4.75 7.11 -0.13
CA ASP A 77 4.87 7.20 -1.59
C ASP A 77 4.90 8.67 -2.00
N LEU A 78 5.73 9.04 -2.97
CA LEU A 78 5.83 10.41 -3.46
C LEU A 78 4.57 10.84 -4.23
N ASN A 79 3.88 9.90 -4.89
CA ASN A 79 2.67 10.21 -5.65
C ASN A 79 1.46 10.39 -4.70
N PRO A 80 0.82 11.58 -4.69
CA PRO A 80 -0.32 11.83 -3.80
C PRO A 80 -1.53 10.92 -4.09
N GLU A 81 -1.71 10.43 -5.31
CA GLU A 81 -2.79 9.49 -5.62
C GLU A 81 -2.51 8.10 -5.04
N CYS A 82 -1.24 7.65 -5.04
CA CYS A 82 -0.82 6.45 -4.34
C CYS A 82 -1.13 6.55 -2.85
N PHE A 83 -0.71 7.64 -2.20
CA PHE A 83 -0.99 7.89 -0.78
C PHE A 83 -2.50 7.88 -0.46
N LYS A 84 -3.30 8.58 -1.27
CA LYS A 84 -4.76 8.60 -1.14
C LYS A 84 -5.37 7.20 -1.24
N TRP A 85 -5.00 6.43 -2.27
CA TRP A 85 -5.55 5.08 -2.48
C TRP A 85 -5.06 4.09 -1.42
N MET A 86 -3.79 4.16 -1.01
CA MET A 86 -3.26 3.38 0.10
C MET A 86 -4.04 3.64 1.40
N THR A 87 -4.33 4.91 1.71
CA THR A 87 -5.16 5.29 2.87
C THR A 87 -6.55 4.63 2.81
N ILE A 88 -7.20 4.67 1.65
CA ILE A 88 -8.52 4.07 1.43
C ILE A 88 -8.45 2.54 1.56
N ASN A 89 -7.44 1.92 0.95
CA ASN A 89 -7.28 0.47 0.94
C ASN A 89 -6.97 -0.07 2.33
N LEU A 90 -6.12 0.60 3.11
CA LEU A 90 -5.90 0.27 4.52
C LEU A 90 -7.23 0.28 5.28
N LYS A 91 -7.98 1.39 5.24
CA LYS A 91 -9.28 1.50 5.93
C LYS A 91 -10.29 0.43 5.51
N LYS A 92 -10.34 0.08 4.23
CA LYS A 92 -11.29 -0.91 3.69
C LYS A 92 -10.96 -2.35 4.07
N ASN A 93 -9.69 -2.68 4.28
CA ASN A 93 -9.25 -4.05 4.55
C ASN A 93 -9.01 -4.34 6.04
N GLN A 94 -8.96 -3.31 6.89
CA GLN A 94 -8.72 -3.50 8.31
C GLN A 94 -9.83 -4.32 8.98
N PRO A 95 -9.49 -5.37 9.76
CA PRO A 95 -10.44 -6.05 10.63
C PRO A 95 -11.09 -5.07 11.63
N LYS A 96 -12.38 -5.25 11.92
CA LYS A 96 -13.15 -4.35 12.82
C LYS A 96 -12.56 -4.18 14.24
N LYS A 97 -11.73 -5.13 14.69
CA LYS A 97 -11.06 -5.12 16.01
C LYS A 97 -9.53 -5.04 15.90
N SER A 98 -9.02 -4.53 14.77
CA SER A 98 -7.59 -4.38 14.56
C SER A 98 -7.05 -3.23 15.42
N SER A 99 -6.04 -3.52 16.24
CA SER A 99 -5.23 -2.52 16.94
C SER A 99 -3.94 -2.20 16.17
N THR A 100 -3.90 -2.52 14.88
CA THR A 100 -2.69 -2.39 14.07
C THR A 100 -2.39 -0.93 13.80
N GLU A 101 -1.20 -0.51 14.22
CA GLU A 101 -0.70 0.84 13.98
C GLU A 101 -0.06 0.92 12.60
N TYR A 102 -0.46 1.94 11.84
CA TYR A 102 0.16 2.27 10.57
C TYR A 102 0.35 3.77 10.45
N TYR A 103 1.54 4.16 9.99
CA TYR A 103 1.94 5.52 9.74
C TYR A 103 2.21 5.65 8.25
N ILE A 104 1.46 6.52 7.59
CA ILE A 104 1.54 6.70 6.14
C ILE A 104 1.90 8.14 5.79
N TYR A 105 2.73 8.30 4.78
CA TYR A 105 3.32 9.59 4.40
C TYR A 105 3.25 9.82 2.88
N ASN A 106 3.26 11.09 2.49
CA ASN A 106 3.41 11.52 1.11
C ASN A 106 4.59 12.50 1.02
N LEU A 107 5.81 11.95 1.10
CA LEU A 107 7.07 12.69 1.15
C LEU A 107 8.01 12.21 0.05
N ASP A 108 9.05 13.01 -0.23
CA ASP A 108 10.23 12.49 -0.93
C ASP A 108 10.81 11.33 -0.11
N GLY A 109 11.20 10.24 -0.78
CA GLY A 109 11.69 9.05 -0.10
C GLY A 109 12.92 9.31 0.78
N ARG A 110 13.78 10.29 0.42
CA ARG A 110 14.91 10.68 1.26
C ARG A 110 14.43 11.37 2.53
N GLU A 111 13.46 12.28 2.40
CA GLU A 111 12.87 12.97 3.55
C GLU A 111 12.20 11.97 4.51
N PHE A 112 11.49 10.97 3.95
CA PHE A 112 10.90 9.89 4.73
C PHE A 112 11.96 9.13 5.55
N PHE A 113 13.16 8.90 5.02
CA PHE A 113 14.27 8.28 5.76
C PHE A 113 14.98 9.21 6.74
N THR A 114 15.14 10.49 6.41
CA THR A 114 15.94 11.44 7.21
C THR A 114 15.16 12.10 8.32
N ASN A 115 13.83 12.18 8.22
CA ASN A 115 13.03 12.65 9.34
C ASN A 115 13.16 11.65 10.49
N ASN A 116 13.53 12.14 11.68
CA ASN A 116 13.85 11.40 12.91
C ASN A 116 12.69 10.59 13.52
N TYR A 117 11.80 10.00 12.71
CA TYR A 117 10.75 9.07 13.15
C TYR A 117 11.33 7.71 13.62
N PHE A 118 12.66 7.51 13.53
CA PHE A 118 13.33 6.22 13.74
C PHE A 118 14.24 6.16 14.97
N THR A 119 14.31 7.21 15.79
CA THR A 119 15.23 7.30 16.94
C THR A 119 14.70 6.78 18.28
N THR A 120 13.64 5.96 18.31
CA THR A 120 13.05 5.49 19.59
C THR A 120 12.82 3.97 19.68
N TYR A 121 13.66 3.17 19.03
CA TYR A 121 13.76 1.73 19.31
C TYR A 121 15.16 1.37 19.79
#